data_AF-A0A972K067-F1
#
_entry.id   AF-A0A972K067-F1
#
_cell.length_a   1.000
_cell.length_b   1.000
_cell.length_c   1.000
_cell.angle_alpha   90.00
_cell.angle_beta   90.00
_cell.angle_gamma   90.00
#
_symmetry.space_group_name_H-M   'P 1'
#
loop_
_entity.id
_entity.type
_entity.pdbx_description
1 polymer ?
#
loop_
_entity_poly.entity_id
_entity_poly.type
_entity_poly.pdbx_seq_one_letter_code
_entity_poly.pdbx_strand_id
1 'polypeptide(L)'
;MTSATRKPTNVSMDESIKALLQSKVNSFIKWDLVRFFHDTPHAKDTADNIARYIGRDLRTVEHELESLVESDILLVERVSDMSVYYLINDSPTRELIHRFMEACHDRNFRVKVINQVIQAMQFSPRHDF
;
A
#
# COMPACT_ATOMS: atom_id res chain seq x y z
N MET A 1 25.86 26.80 8.24
CA MET A 1 25.24 25.50 8.59
C MET A 1 23.89 25.79 9.21
N THR A 2 22.83 25.74 8.41
CA THR A 2 21.47 26.07 8.88
C THR A 2 20.65 24.81 8.72
N SER A 3 20.39 24.14 9.84
CA SER A 3 19.51 22.97 9.90
C SER A 3 18.09 23.45 9.64
N ALA A 4 17.51 23.06 8.51
CA ALA A 4 16.10 23.30 8.23
C ALA A 4 15.28 22.30 9.04
N THR A 5 14.77 22.72 10.19
CA THR A 5 13.78 21.98 10.95
C THR A 5 12.52 21.86 10.09
N ARG A 6 12.30 20.69 9.47
CA ARG A 6 11.05 20.35 8.78
C ARG A 6 9.92 20.53 9.81
N LYS A 7 9.10 21.58 9.65
CA LYS A 7 7.91 21.77 10.51
C LYS A 7 7.07 20.50 10.42
N PRO A 8 6.52 19.99 11.54
CA PRO A 8 5.57 18.90 11.47
C PRO A 8 4.34 19.43 10.74
N THR A 9 4.18 19.02 9.48
CA THR A 9 2.92 19.16 8.78
C THR A 9 1.91 18.38 9.63
N ASN A 10 0.93 19.06 10.23
CA ASN A 10 -0.18 18.38 10.88
C ASN A 10 -1.00 17.71 9.76
N VAL A 11 -0.56 16.53 9.33
CA VAL A 11 -1.20 15.80 8.24
C VAL A 11 -2.51 15.25 8.78
N SER A 12 -3.61 15.93 8.43
CA SER A 12 -4.94 15.45 8.77
C SER A 12 -5.30 14.28 7.85
N MET A 13 -6.06 13.32 8.40
CA MET A 13 -6.63 12.23 7.63
C MET A 13 -7.79 12.78 6.80
N ASP A 14 -7.46 13.24 5.59
CA ASP A 14 -8.45 13.72 4.63
C ASP A 14 -9.30 12.58 4.03
N GLU A 15 -10.37 12.94 3.34
CA GLU A 15 -11.32 11.95 2.78
C GLU A 15 -10.69 11.03 1.73
N SER A 16 -9.67 11.49 1.00
CA SER A 16 -9.00 10.67 -0.01
C SER A 16 -8.15 9.57 0.63
N ILE A 17 -7.47 9.86 1.74
CA ILE A 17 -6.73 8.87 2.52
C ILE A 17 -7.69 7.90 3.19
N LYS A 18 -8.83 8.37 3.73
CA LYS A 18 -9.85 7.47 4.29
C LYS A 18 -10.38 6.52 3.23
N ALA A 19 -10.72 7.03 2.04
CA ALA A 19 -11.20 6.20 0.94
C ALA A 19 -10.15 5.15 0.52
N LEU A 20 -8.86 5.54 0.46
CA LEU A 20 -7.75 4.62 0.21
C LEU A 20 -7.73 3.48 1.23
N LEU A 21 -7.80 3.79 2.53
CA LEU A 21 -7.73 2.81 3.62
C LEU A 21 -8.95 1.90 3.70
N GLN A 22 -10.13 2.40 3.34
CA GLN A 22 -11.36 1.63 3.40
C GLN A 22 -11.50 0.66 2.21
N SER A 23 -11.01 1.04 1.03
CA SER A 23 -11.28 0.30 -0.21
C SER A 23 -10.06 -0.41 -0.81
N LYS A 24 -8.88 0.21 -0.78
CA LYS A 24 -7.70 -0.26 -1.52
C LYS A 24 -6.55 -0.73 -0.65
N VAL A 25 -6.41 -0.23 0.58
CA VAL A 25 -5.33 -0.54 1.53
C VAL A 25 -5.93 -0.94 2.88
N ASN A 26 -6.87 -1.90 2.82
CA ASN A 26 -7.70 -2.34 3.94
C ASN A 26 -7.15 -3.59 4.66
N SER A 27 -5.92 -3.98 4.36
CA SER A 27 -5.18 -5.05 5.04
C SER A 27 -3.74 -4.60 5.34
N PHE A 28 -3.12 -5.17 6.38
CA PHE A 28 -1.72 -4.87 6.66
C PHE A 28 -0.79 -5.32 5.52
N ILE A 29 -1.16 -6.36 4.77
CA ILE A 29 -0.36 -6.85 3.65
C ILE A 29 -0.42 -5.87 2.49
N LYS A 30 -1.60 -5.32 2.15
CA LYS A 30 -1.71 -4.23 1.16
C LYS A 30 -0.93 -3.00 1.57
N TRP A 31 -0.89 -2.68 2.85
CA TRP A 31 -0.05 -1.59 3.34
C TRP A 31 1.44 -1.89 3.08
N ASP A 32 1.92 -3.08 3.46
CA ASP A 32 3.30 -3.51 3.21
C ASP A 32 3.63 -3.46 1.70
N LEU A 33 2.71 -3.90 0.83
CA LEU A 33 2.87 -3.87 -0.64
C LEU A 33 2.91 -2.46 -1.20
N VAL A 34 1.98 -1.58 -0.80
CA VAL A 34 1.97 -0.18 -1.24
C VAL A 34 3.24 0.54 -0.79
N ARG A 35 3.73 0.23 0.42
CA ARG A 35 5.01 0.74 0.90
C ARG A 35 6.17 0.25 0.05
N PHE A 36 6.23 -1.03 -0.29
CA PHE A 36 7.26 -1.58 -1.17
C PHE A 36 7.31 -0.82 -2.50
N PHE A 37 6.18 -0.68 -3.19
CA PHE A 37 6.14 0.02 -4.48
C PHE A 37 6.38 1.52 -4.38
N HIS A 38 6.03 2.16 -3.27
CA HIS A 38 6.39 3.56 -3.00
C HIS A 38 7.91 3.72 -2.80
N ASP A 39 8.52 2.83 -2.04
CA ASP A 39 9.96 2.87 -1.73
C ASP A 39 10.80 2.46 -2.94
N THR A 40 10.21 1.70 -3.88
CA THR A 40 10.81 1.33 -5.17
C THR A 40 9.88 1.62 -6.37
N PRO A 41 9.70 2.90 -6.79
CA PRO A 41 8.70 3.30 -7.80
C PRO A 41 8.90 2.72 -9.21
N HIS A 42 10.09 2.21 -9.51
CA HIS A 42 10.43 1.57 -10.79
C HIS A 42 10.48 0.04 -10.70
N ALA A 43 10.13 -0.53 -9.54
CA ALA A 43 10.09 -1.97 -9.39
C ALA A 43 9.07 -2.58 -10.35
N LYS A 44 9.52 -3.58 -11.08
CA LYS A 44 8.73 -4.55 -11.82
C LYS A 44 9.16 -5.91 -11.28
N ASP A 45 8.36 -6.50 -10.41
CA ASP A 45 8.81 -7.68 -9.66
C ASP A 45 7.73 -8.76 -9.52
N THR A 46 8.18 -9.98 -9.27
CA THR A 46 7.32 -11.14 -9.08
C THR A 46 6.78 -11.20 -7.66
N ALA A 47 5.63 -11.86 -7.48
CA ALA A 47 5.05 -12.07 -6.14
C ALA A 47 6.03 -12.80 -5.20
N ASP A 48 6.80 -13.75 -5.72
CA ASP A 48 7.80 -14.52 -4.97
C ASP A 48 8.91 -13.65 -4.39
N ASN A 49 9.49 -12.74 -5.18
CA ASN A 49 10.49 -11.80 -4.70
C ASN A 49 9.91 -10.79 -3.70
N ILE A 50 8.72 -10.25 -4.01
CA ILE A 50 8.04 -9.29 -3.13
C ILE A 50 7.74 -9.94 -1.78
N ALA A 51 7.19 -11.15 -1.76
CA ALA A 51 6.86 -11.89 -0.55
C ALA A 51 8.08 -12.12 0.35
N ARG A 52 9.23 -12.49 -0.24
CA ARG A 52 10.50 -12.59 0.49
C ARG A 52 10.95 -11.25 1.05
N TYR A 53 10.82 -10.18 0.28
CA TYR A 53 11.23 -8.84 0.72
C TYR A 53 10.40 -8.33 1.90
N ILE A 54 9.07 -8.47 1.84
CA ILE A 54 8.17 -7.99 2.90
C ILE A 54 7.99 -9.00 4.06
N GLY A 55 8.55 -10.20 3.94
CA GLY A 55 8.50 -11.24 4.98
C GLY A 55 7.10 -11.84 5.19
N ARG A 56 6.33 -12.02 4.11
CA ARG A 56 4.96 -12.56 4.14
C ARG A 56 4.86 -13.86 3.32
N ASP A 57 3.80 -14.63 3.57
CA ASP A 57 3.50 -15.84 2.80
C ASP A 57 3.16 -15.51 1.34
N LEU A 58 3.70 -16.31 0.41
CA LEU A 58 3.56 -16.08 -1.03
C LEU A 58 2.11 -16.08 -1.50
N ARG A 59 1.31 -17.08 -1.10
CA ARG A 59 -0.08 -17.19 -1.57
C ARG A 59 -0.91 -15.99 -1.12
N THR A 60 -0.67 -15.55 0.12
CA THR A 60 -1.35 -14.37 0.66
C THR A 60 -0.90 -13.10 -0.08
N VAL A 61 0.38 -12.99 -0.42
CA VAL A 61 0.91 -11.87 -1.21
C VAL A 61 0.34 -11.85 -2.62
N GLU A 62 0.25 -12.99 -3.30
CA GLU A 62 -0.36 -13.11 -4.64
C GLU A 62 -1.79 -12.60 -4.62
N HIS A 63 -2.60 -13.06 -3.67
CA HIS A 63 -3.99 -12.64 -3.53
C HIS A 63 -4.13 -11.11 -3.31
N GLU A 64 -3.30 -10.53 -2.44
CA GLU A 64 -3.36 -9.11 -2.14
C GLU A 64 -2.79 -8.26 -3.29
N LEU A 65 -1.80 -8.75 -4.04
CA LEU A 65 -1.31 -8.13 -5.27
C LEU A 65 -2.39 -8.10 -6.35
N GLU A 66 -3.11 -9.20 -6.56
CA GLU A 66 -4.25 -9.28 -7.48
C GLU A 66 -5.34 -8.28 -7.09
N SER A 67 -5.70 -8.22 -5.81
CA SER A 67 -6.67 -7.24 -5.30
C SER A 67 -6.21 -5.78 -5.51
N LEU A 68 -4.91 -5.50 -5.42
CA LEU A 68 -4.36 -4.17 -5.74
C LEU A 68 -4.38 -3.86 -7.23
N VAL A 69 -4.24 -4.86 -8.10
CA VAL A 69 -4.45 -4.72 -9.55
C VAL A 69 -5.91 -4.41 -9.86
N GLU A 70 -6.85 -5.14 -9.26
CA GLU A 70 -8.30 -4.89 -9.41
C GLU A 70 -8.72 -3.49 -8.94
N SER A 71 -7.96 -2.89 -8.03
CA SER A 71 -8.22 -1.55 -7.47
C SER A 71 -7.48 -0.41 -8.19
N ASP A 72 -6.85 -0.67 -9.34
CA ASP A 72 -6.05 0.28 -10.12
C ASP A 72 -4.86 0.90 -9.36
N ILE A 73 -4.31 0.19 -8.36
CA ILE A 73 -3.05 0.60 -7.70
C ILE A 73 -1.86 0.02 -8.44
N LEU A 74 -1.96 -1.25 -8.84
CA LEU A 74 -0.92 -1.97 -9.55
C LEU A 74 -1.37 -2.34 -10.95
N LEU A 75 -0.40 -2.60 -11.80
CA LEU A 75 -0.56 -3.30 -13.07
C LEU A 75 0.18 -4.63 -12.99
N VAL A 76 -0.26 -5.59 -13.78
CA VAL A 76 0.40 -6.89 -13.93
C VAL A 76 0.70 -7.16 -15.41
N GLU A 77 1.91 -7.59 -15.69
CA GLU A 77 2.34 -8.09 -16.99
C GLU A 77 2.70 -9.58 -16.87
N ARG A 78 2.27 -10.38 -17.85
CA ARG A 78 2.75 -11.76 -18.01
C ARG A 78 4.03 -11.74 -18.83
N VAL A 79 5.15 -12.15 -18.22
CA VAL A 79 6.44 -12.29 -18.89
C VAL A 79 6.82 -13.77 -18.85
N SER A 80 6.71 -14.44 -20.01
CA SER A 80 6.71 -15.91 -20.08
C SER A 80 5.62 -16.48 -19.15
N ASP A 81 5.97 -17.36 -18.21
CA ASP A 81 5.04 -17.97 -17.26
C ASP A 81 4.96 -17.23 -15.91
N MET A 82 5.57 -16.06 -15.79
CA MET A 82 5.61 -15.28 -14.54
C MET A 82 4.72 -14.04 -14.62
N SER A 83 3.98 -13.76 -13.54
CA SER A 83 3.29 -12.49 -13.32
C SER A 83 4.26 -11.49 -12.69
N VAL A 84 4.41 -10.32 -13.32
CA VAL A 84 5.28 -9.23 -12.87
C VAL A 84 4.40 -8.02 -12.54
N TYR A 85 4.49 -7.54 -11.31
CA TYR A 85 3.67 -6.47 -10.75
C TYR A 85 4.46 -5.17 -10.67
N TYR A 86 3.79 -4.05 -10.94
CA TYR A 86 4.39 -2.73 -10.85
C TYR A 86 3.35 -1.63 -10.61
N LEU A 87 3.81 -0.52 -10.04
CA LEU A 87 2.95 0.62 -9.71
C LEU A 87 2.44 1.31 -10.99
N ILE A 88 1.12 1.56 -11.05
CA ILE A 88 0.52 2.29 -12.17
C ILE A 88 1.23 3.64 -12.40
N ASN A 89 1.36 4.05 -13.67
CA ASN A 89 1.94 5.34 -14.04
C ASN A 89 0.90 6.48 -14.04
N ASP A 90 0.06 6.51 -13.01
CA ASP A 90 -0.98 7.52 -12.81
C ASP A 90 -0.54 8.51 -11.73
N SER A 91 -0.45 9.80 -12.10
CA SER A 91 0.07 10.84 -11.20
C SER A 91 -0.80 11.04 -9.94
N PRO A 92 -2.15 11.16 -10.04
CA PRO A 92 -3.03 11.22 -8.89
C PRO A 92 -2.87 10.06 -7.91
N THR A 93 -2.80 8.81 -8.41
CA THR A 93 -2.65 7.62 -7.57
C THR A 93 -1.31 7.60 -6.85
N ARG A 94 -0.22 7.94 -7.57
CA ARG A 94 1.12 8.02 -6.98
C ARG A 94 1.21 9.11 -5.92
N GLU A 95 0.62 10.27 -6.17
CA GLU A 95 0.58 11.36 -5.18
C GLU A 95 -0.25 10.97 -3.94
N LEU A 96 -1.38 10.29 -4.13
CA LEU A 96 -2.18 9.78 -3.00
C LEU A 96 -1.37 8.81 -2.13
N ILE A 97 -0.67 7.85 -2.75
CA ILE A 97 0.20 6.91 -2.05
C ILE A 97 1.35 7.64 -1.35
N HIS A 98 2.00 8.59 -2.04
CA HIS A 98 3.09 9.37 -1.48
C HIS A 98 2.65 10.15 -0.22
N ARG A 99 1.54 10.89 -0.30
CA ARG A 99 0.99 11.61 0.85
C ARG A 99 0.63 10.66 1.99
N PHE A 100 0.06 9.49 1.69
CA PHE A 100 -0.24 8.48 2.70
C PHE A 100 1.02 7.96 3.40
N MET A 101 2.07 7.63 2.64
CA MET A 101 3.36 7.17 3.19
C MET A 101 4.07 8.26 4.00
N GLU A 102 4.11 9.50 3.49
CA GLU A 102 4.68 10.63 4.24
C GLU A 102 3.92 10.91 5.54
N ALA A 103 2.59 10.85 5.51
CA ALA A 103 1.75 10.99 6.71
C ALA A 103 2.05 9.91 7.75
N CYS A 104 2.38 8.69 7.29
CA CYS A 104 2.82 7.61 8.15
C CYS A 104 4.18 7.88 8.82
N HIS A 105 4.90 8.97 8.57
CA HIS A 105 6.03 9.37 9.41
C HIS A 105 5.57 9.97 10.76
N ASP A 106 4.35 10.49 10.85
CA ASP A 106 3.77 10.95 12.11
C ASP A 106 3.20 9.77 12.93
N ARG A 107 3.61 9.69 14.20
CA ARG A 107 3.20 8.59 15.09
C ARG A 107 1.70 8.57 15.36
N ASN A 108 1.09 9.73 15.59
CA ASN A 108 -0.34 9.81 15.91
C ASN A 108 -1.18 9.45 14.69
N PHE A 109 -0.73 9.85 13.50
CA PHE A 109 -1.33 9.44 12.24
C PHE A 109 -1.23 7.92 12.05
N ARG A 110 -0.03 7.32 12.20
CA ARG A 110 0.14 5.85 12.10
C ARG A 110 -0.81 5.07 13.01
N VAL A 111 -0.95 5.49 14.27
CA VAL A 111 -1.85 4.82 15.22
C VAL A 111 -3.30 4.88 14.72
N LYS A 112 -3.76 6.01 14.17
CA LYS A 112 -5.10 6.13 13.58
C LYS A 112 -5.29 5.19 12.40
N VAL A 113 -4.29 5.10 11.51
CA VAL A 113 -4.33 4.20 10.35
C VAL A 113 -4.39 2.74 10.79
N ILE A 114 -3.53 2.32 11.73
CA ILE A 114 -3.54 0.96 12.29
C ILE A 114 -4.93 0.61 12.82
N ASN A 115 -5.56 1.51 13.60
CA ASN A 115 -6.90 1.30 14.11
C ASN A 115 -7.94 1.16 12.99
N GLN A 116 -7.84 1.95 11.91
CA GLN A 116 -8.75 1.81 10.76
C GLN A 116 -8.57 0.50 10.01
N VAL A 117 -7.32 0.06 9.79
CA VAL A 117 -7.05 -1.22 9.11
C VAL A 117 -7.56 -2.39 9.95
N ILE A 118 -7.37 -2.36 11.27
CA ILE A 118 -7.95 -3.36 12.18
C ILE A 118 -9.47 -3.40 12.05
N GLN A 119 -10.14 -2.25 12.03
CA GLN A 119 -11.58 -2.18 11.85
C GLN A 119 -12.01 -2.73 10.48
N ALA A 120 -11.34 -2.33 9.39
CA ALA A 120 -11.65 -2.80 8.04
C ALA A 120 -11.53 -4.33 7.92
N MET A 121 -10.50 -4.92 8.54
CA MET A 121 -10.32 -6.38 8.56
C MET A 121 -11.40 -7.11 9.37
N GLN A 122 -11.99 -6.48 10.40
CA GLN A 122 -13.11 -7.07 11.17
C GLN A 122 -14.44 -7.06 10.40
N PHE A 123 -14.61 -6.11 9.46
CA PHE A 123 -15.81 -5.95 8.66
C PHE A 123 -15.73 -6.62 7.28
N SER A 124 -14.58 -7.13 6.87
CA SER A 124 -14.50 -7.97 5.68
C SER A 124 -15.35 -9.23 5.92
N PRO A 125 -16.36 -9.54 5.08
CA PRO A 125 -17.10 -10.78 5.20
C PRO A 125 -16.08 -11.91 5.20
N ARG A 126 -16.08 -12.75 6.24
CA ARG A 126 -15.25 -13.96 6.25
C ARG A 126 -15.56 -14.72 4.97
N HIS A 127 -14.67 -14.67 4.00
CA HIS A 127 -14.69 -15.56 2.86
C HIS A 127 -14.13 -16.89 3.37
N ASP A 128 -14.95 -17.57 4.19
CA ASP A 128 -14.77 -18.97 4.51
C ASP A 128 -15.21 -19.73 3.25
N PHE A 129 -14.25 -20.15 2.41
CA PHE A 129 -14.43 -21.20 1.40
C PHE A 129 -13.19 -22.09 1.36
#